data_AF-A0A1M6GT00-F1
#
_entry.id   AF-A0A1M6GT00-F1
#
_cell.length_a   1.000
_cell.length_b   1.000
_cell.length_c   1.000
_cell.angle_alpha   90.00
_cell.angle_beta   90.00
_cell.angle_gamma   90.00
#
_symmetry.space_group_name_H-M   'P 1'
#
loop_
_entity.id
_entity.type
_entity.pdbx_description
1 polymer ?
#
loop_
_entity_poly.entity_id
_entity_poly.type
_entity_poly.pdbx_seq_one_letter_code
_entity_poly.pdbx_strand_id
1 'polypeptide(L)'
;MTDQTEIIVMLLKKLIDKNGPEYLLEKPYDAYKELNRYMEADNAVTAAMLCFLVSGLVSDAEKGCEPEELSKAIQKKCCFNKKMSDLLSKIFCVLYSEENKTEWKAKDSEGLSEFLKQEHTFRWEGCSVWDAGNGTVDCYYDADMVLKPTKEAGKTDGLKSMLKKNPFVTTDAIYKFYEKELCKYLDHEFEEYCTCDDYYQPVVEDFELEYDVKAWAKKNGFNVISCNGDGRDDGYEPKFRRGW
;
A
#
# COMPACT_ATOMS: atom_id res chain seq x y z
N MET A 1 12.52 2.32 34.11
CA MET A 1 11.36 1.40 33.96
C MET A 1 10.36 2.13 33.11
N THR A 2 10.22 1.75 31.84
CA THR A 2 9.24 2.34 30.92
C THR A 2 7.84 2.01 31.45
N ASP A 3 6.95 2.99 31.57
CA ASP A 3 5.58 2.78 32.06
C ASP A 3 4.87 1.83 31.07
N GLN A 4 4.21 0.78 31.57
CA GLN A 4 3.44 -0.15 30.73
C GLN A 4 2.43 0.59 29.83
N THR A 5 1.91 1.71 30.32
CA THR A 5 1.07 2.65 29.55
C THR A 5 1.78 3.17 28.31
N GLU A 6 3.03 3.62 28.44
CA GLU A 6 3.81 4.21 27.34
C GLU A 6 4.11 3.18 26.25
N ILE A 7 4.43 1.94 26.64
CA ILE A 7 4.69 0.84 25.71
C ILE A 7 3.43 0.56 24.89
N ILE A 8 2.27 0.45 25.54
CA ILE A 8 1.00 0.17 24.85
C ILE A 8 0.63 1.32 23.91
N VAL A 9 0.74 2.57 24.37
CA VAL A 9 0.46 3.76 23.52
C VAL A 9 1.38 3.77 22.30
N MET A 10 2.68 3.50 22.48
CA MET A 10 3.63 3.44 21.38
C MET A 10 3.25 2.36 20.36
N LEU A 11 2.84 1.17 20.82
CA LEU A 11 2.40 0.09 19.93
C LEU A 11 1.14 0.46 19.16
N LEU A 12 0.13 1.02 19.84
CA LEU A 12 -1.10 1.49 19.20
C LEU A 12 -0.82 2.60 18.18
N LYS A 13 0.07 3.54 18.51
CA LYS A 13 0.48 4.61 17.59
C LYS A 13 1.16 4.05 16.35
N LYS A 14 2.05 3.06 16.49
CA LYS A 14 2.65 2.36 15.34
C LYS A 14 1.60 1.67 14.46
N LEU A 15 0.57 1.07 15.06
CA LEU A 15 -0.52 0.46 14.29
C LEU A 15 -1.32 1.51 13.52
N ILE A 16 -1.61 2.66 14.13
CA ILE A 16 -2.28 3.78 13.48
C ILE A 16 -1.41 4.37 12.36
N ASP A 17 -0.14 4.66 12.63
CA ASP A 17 0.78 5.23 11.63
C ASP A 17 0.93 4.31 10.41
N LYS A 18 0.90 2.99 10.61
CA LYS A 18 1.02 1.99 9.53
C LYS A 18 -0.26 1.80 8.73
N ASN A 19 -1.43 1.84 9.38
CA ASN A 19 -2.68 1.37 8.77
C ASN A 19 -3.76 2.46 8.64
N GLY A 20 -3.54 3.65 9.20
CA GLY A 20 -4.49 4.75 9.21
C GLY A 20 -5.15 4.99 10.58
N PRO A 21 -5.74 6.18 10.79
CA PRO A 21 -6.34 6.60 12.06
C PRO A 21 -7.55 5.77 12.46
N GLU A 22 -8.31 5.26 11.49
CA GLU A 22 -9.51 4.46 11.73
C GLU A 22 -9.22 2.98 11.99
N TYR A 23 -7.95 2.54 11.90
CA TYR A 23 -7.58 1.12 11.98
C TYR A 23 -8.08 0.42 13.24
N LEU A 24 -8.02 1.09 14.40
CA LEU A 24 -8.47 0.52 15.67
C LEU A 24 -9.99 0.31 15.73
N LEU A 25 -10.77 1.09 14.97
CA LEU A 25 -12.22 0.97 14.83
C LEU A 25 -12.61 -0.09 13.81
N GLU A 26 -11.95 -0.10 12.65
CA GLU A 26 -12.29 -1.01 11.54
C GLU A 26 -11.81 -2.44 11.75
N LYS A 27 -10.65 -2.62 12.41
CA LYS A 27 -9.95 -3.91 12.56
C LYS A 27 -9.56 -4.19 14.03
N PRO A 28 -10.50 -4.15 14.97
CA PRO A 28 -10.21 -4.27 16.41
C PRO A 28 -9.54 -5.60 16.79
N TYR A 29 -9.91 -6.70 16.10
CA TYR A 29 -9.33 -8.02 16.35
C TYR A 29 -7.90 -8.16 15.81
N ASP A 30 -7.59 -7.52 14.69
CA ASP A 30 -6.23 -7.55 14.14
C ASP A 30 -5.30 -6.68 14.98
N ALA A 31 -5.77 -5.51 15.43
CA ALA A 31 -5.06 -4.68 16.41
C ALA A 31 -4.77 -5.45 17.71
N TYR A 32 -5.76 -6.19 18.24
CA TYR A 32 -5.56 -7.08 19.38
C TYR A 32 -4.49 -8.14 19.13
N LYS A 33 -4.53 -8.83 17.98
CA LYS A 33 -3.53 -9.86 17.64
C LYS A 33 -2.12 -9.30 17.61
N GLU A 34 -1.93 -8.12 17.02
CA GLU A 34 -0.63 -7.45 17.02
C GLU A 34 -0.19 -7.09 18.44
N LEU A 35 -1.06 -6.46 19.24
CA LEU A 35 -0.75 -6.15 20.64
C LEU A 35 -0.38 -7.40 21.44
N ASN A 36 -1.13 -8.50 21.28
CA ASN A 36 -0.90 -9.75 21.99
C ASN A 36 0.44 -10.40 21.65
N ARG A 37 0.91 -10.27 20.40
CA ARG A 37 2.24 -10.73 19.98
C ARG A 37 3.36 -9.95 20.65
N TYR A 38 3.17 -8.65 20.90
CA TYR A 38 4.19 -7.82 21.54
C TYR A 38 4.16 -7.88 23.08
N MET A 39 3.01 -8.21 23.66
CA MET A 39 2.76 -8.14 25.11
C MET A 39 2.68 -9.51 25.79
N GLU A 40 3.37 -10.54 25.27
CA GLU A 40 3.28 -11.98 25.62
C GLU A 40 3.08 -12.37 27.12
N ALA A 41 3.30 -11.46 28.08
CA ALA A 41 3.14 -11.64 29.52
C ALA A 41 1.86 -11.03 30.17
N ASP A 42 1.08 -10.15 29.52
CA ASP A 42 -0.12 -9.52 30.12
C ASP A 42 -1.41 -9.77 29.30
N ASN A 43 -1.90 -11.00 29.41
CA ASN A 43 -3.14 -11.45 28.77
C ASN A 43 -4.37 -10.68 29.26
N ALA A 44 -4.37 -10.16 30.49
CA ALA A 44 -5.54 -9.50 31.08
C ALA A 44 -5.74 -8.10 30.50
N VAL A 45 -4.67 -7.29 30.42
CA VAL A 45 -4.74 -5.95 29.80
C VAL A 45 -5.05 -6.07 28.31
N THR A 46 -4.37 -6.98 27.61
CA THR A 46 -4.59 -7.16 26.16
C THR A 46 -6.02 -7.62 25.85
N ALA A 47 -6.59 -8.54 26.64
CA ALA A 47 -7.99 -8.93 26.52
C ALA A 47 -8.94 -7.76 26.84
N ALA A 48 -8.63 -6.96 27.86
CA ALA A 48 -9.41 -5.79 28.20
C ALA A 48 -9.40 -4.72 27.09
N MET A 49 -8.27 -4.56 26.39
CA MET A 49 -8.16 -3.71 25.21
C MET A 49 -9.05 -4.20 24.08
N LEU A 50 -9.11 -5.51 23.80
CA LEU A 50 -10.04 -6.02 22.77
C LEU A 50 -11.49 -5.66 23.12
N CYS A 51 -11.92 -5.87 24.37
CA CYS A 51 -13.26 -5.47 24.81
C CYS A 51 -13.50 -3.97 24.63
N PHE A 52 -12.51 -3.12 24.94
CA PHE A 52 -12.60 -1.69 24.71
C PHE A 52 -12.77 -1.35 23.22
N LEU A 53 -11.92 -1.92 22.37
CA LEU A 53 -11.93 -1.67 20.93
C LEU A 53 -13.28 -2.03 20.29
N VAL A 54 -13.92 -3.12 20.72
CA VAL A 54 -15.24 -3.53 20.19
C VAL A 54 -16.43 -2.86 20.87
N SER A 55 -16.23 -2.13 21.98
CA SER A 55 -17.32 -1.48 22.74
C SER A 55 -17.87 -0.19 22.12
N GLY A 56 -17.23 0.29 21.05
CA GLY A 56 -17.52 1.58 20.43
C GLY A 56 -17.08 2.79 21.27
N LEU A 57 -16.27 2.60 22.32
CA LEU A 57 -15.73 3.68 23.15
C LEU A 57 -14.52 4.39 22.53
N VAL A 58 -13.93 3.81 21.48
CA VAL A 58 -12.79 4.43 20.77
C VAL A 58 -13.18 5.80 20.21
N SER A 59 -14.38 5.95 19.65
CA SER A 59 -14.87 7.23 19.15
C SER A 59 -15.07 8.28 20.26
N ASP A 60 -15.38 7.82 21.48
CA ASP A 60 -15.53 8.72 22.63
C ASP A 60 -14.15 9.22 23.10
N ALA A 61 -13.15 8.34 23.11
CA ALA A 61 -11.77 8.72 23.37
C ALA A 61 -11.22 9.68 22.29
N GLU A 62 -11.48 9.40 21.01
CA GLU A 62 -11.04 10.23 19.89
C GLU A 62 -11.62 11.66 19.94
N LYS A 63 -12.86 11.82 20.39
CA LYS A 63 -13.50 13.13 20.57
C LYS A 63 -12.92 13.96 21.74
N GLY A 64 -11.97 13.41 22.49
CA GLY A 64 -11.36 14.11 23.62
C GLY A 64 -12.21 14.06 24.90
N CYS A 65 -12.83 12.91 25.18
CA CYS A 65 -13.51 12.69 26.45
C CYS A 65 -12.52 12.75 27.63
N GLU A 66 -12.93 13.37 28.73
CA GLU A 66 -12.12 13.47 29.95
C GLU A 66 -11.81 12.07 30.52
N PRO A 67 -10.60 11.84 31.08
CA PRO A 67 -10.20 10.50 31.53
C PRO A 67 -11.15 9.87 32.55
N GLU A 68 -11.74 10.66 33.44
CA GLU A 68 -12.70 10.16 34.44
C GLU A 68 -14.02 9.75 33.81
N GLU A 69 -14.49 10.48 32.81
CA GLU A 69 -15.72 10.19 32.08
C GLU A 69 -15.55 8.93 31.23
N LEU A 70 -14.43 8.83 30.52
CA LEU A 70 -14.08 7.65 29.74
C LEU A 70 -13.95 6.42 30.65
N SER A 71 -13.28 6.53 31.81
CA SER A 71 -13.21 5.42 32.78
C SER A 71 -14.60 4.96 33.24
N LYS A 72 -15.51 5.88 33.58
CA LYS A 72 -16.89 5.53 33.95
C LYS A 72 -17.63 4.83 32.80
N ALA A 73 -17.43 5.30 31.56
CA ALA A 73 -18.02 4.67 30.37
C ALA A 73 -17.48 3.25 30.15
N ILE A 74 -16.17 3.04 30.34
CA ILE A 74 -15.52 1.72 30.25
C ILE A 74 -16.08 0.78 31.32
N GLN A 75 -16.20 1.23 32.58
CA GLN A 75 -16.80 0.41 33.66
C GLN A 75 -18.22 -0.03 33.29
N LYS A 76 -19.02 0.89 32.74
CA LYS A 76 -20.42 0.62 32.37
C LYS A 76 -20.56 -0.31 31.16
N LYS A 77 -19.81 -0.07 30.08
CA LYS A 77 -19.96 -0.84 28.83
C LYS A 77 -19.17 -2.14 28.80
N CYS A 78 -17.99 -2.16 29.43
CA CYS A 78 -17.10 -3.33 29.43
C CYS A 78 -17.16 -4.14 30.73
N CYS A 79 -17.95 -3.70 31.73
CA CYS A 79 -18.09 -4.35 33.04
C CYS A 79 -16.75 -4.52 33.80
N PHE A 80 -15.77 -3.65 33.53
CA PHE A 80 -14.47 -3.70 34.19
C PHE A 80 -14.48 -3.01 35.56
N ASN A 81 -13.59 -3.47 36.43
CA ASN A 81 -13.33 -2.79 37.70
C ASN A 81 -12.67 -1.42 37.47
N LYS A 82 -12.77 -0.54 38.47
CA LYS A 82 -12.23 0.82 38.39
C LYS A 82 -10.75 0.85 37.98
N LYS A 83 -9.91 -0.03 38.53
CA LYS A 83 -8.46 -0.07 38.23
C LYS A 83 -8.18 -0.31 36.75
N MET A 84 -8.85 -1.30 36.14
CA MET A 84 -8.67 -1.61 34.72
C MET A 84 -9.23 -0.50 33.82
N SER A 85 -10.40 0.04 34.19
CA SER A 85 -11.01 1.14 33.44
C SER A 85 -10.19 2.43 33.48
N ASP A 86 -9.60 2.77 34.63
CA ASP A 86 -8.70 3.91 34.77
C ASP A 86 -7.42 3.70 33.93
N LEU A 87 -6.87 2.49 33.89
CA LEU A 87 -5.72 2.15 33.05
C LEU A 87 -6.03 2.31 31.56
N LEU A 88 -7.13 1.71 31.08
CA LEU A 88 -7.53 1.82 29.68
C LEU A 88 -7.85 3.26 29.30
N SER A 89 -8.54 4.00 30.17
CA SER A 89 -8.81 5.43 29.98
C SER A 89 -7.51 6.21 29.82
N LYS A 90 -6.53 6.01 30.71
CA LYS A 90 -5.20 6.64 30.60
C LYS A 90 -4.53 6.33 29.26
N ILE A 91 -4.53 5.06 28.83
CA ILE A 91 -3.94 4.66 27.55
C ILE A 91 -4.58 5.41 26.38
N PHE A 92 -5.91 5.39 26.27
CA PHE A 92 -6.60 5.96 25.11
C PHE A 92 -6.66 7.49 25.12
N CYS A 93 -6.73 8.14 26.29
CA CYS A 93 -6.61 9.59 26.38
C CYS A 93 -5.20 10.07 25.99
N VAL A 94 -4.15 9.33 26.34
CA VAL A 94 -2.78 9.66 25.90
C VAL A 94 -2.60 9.37 24.41
N LEU A 95 -3.15 8.26 23.90
CA LEU A 95 -3.11 7.93 22.47
C LEU A 95 -3.78 9.02 21.63
N TYR A 96 -4.99 9.46 22.00
CA TYR A 96 -5.77 10.49 21.31
C TYR A 96 -5.56 11.90 21.89
N SER A 97 -4.36 12.17 22.41
CA SER A 97 -3.98 13.52 22.84
C SER A 97 -4.00 14.49 21.64
N GLU A 98 -4.19 15.78 21.92
CA GLU A 98 -4.16 16.82 20.87
C GLU A 98 -2.81 16.89 20.15
N GLU A 99 -1.72 16.54 20.83
CA GLU A 99 -0.38 16.42 20.23
C GLU A 99 -0.35 15.31 19.15
N ASN A 100 -0.78 14.09 19.49
CA ASN A 100 -0.82 12.98 18.53
C ASN A 100 -1.79 13.26 17.38
N LYS A 101 -2.95 13.86 17.66
CA LYS A 101 -3.90 14.25 16.60
C LYS A 101 -3.32 15.31 15.67
N THR A 102 -2.55 16.25 16.19
CA THR A 102 -1.86 17.27 15.39
C THR A 102 -0.79 16.63 14.51
N GLU A 103 -0.01 15.70 15.06
CA GLU A 103 0.96 14.92 14.29
C GLU A 103 0.29 14.12 13.16
N TRP A 104 -0.80 13.41 13.45
CA TRP A 104 -1.55 12.66 12.45
C TRP A 104 -2.17 13.56 11.37
N LYS A 105 -2.69 14.73 11.73
CA LYS A 105 -3.14 15.73 10.76
C LYS A 105 -2.01 16.26 9.89
N ALA A 106 -0.80 16.38 10.42
CA ALA A 106 0.36 16.81 9.63
C ALA A 106 0.81 15.72 8.63
N LYS A 107 0.69 14.44 9.01
CA LYS A 107 0.99 13.28 8.15
C LYS A 107 -0.08 13.04 7.07
N ASP A 108 -1.27 13.60 7.23
CA ASP A 108 -2.37 13.42 6.28
C ASP A 108 -1.94 13.84 4.87
N SER A 109 -1.96 12.87 3.94
CA SER A 109 -1.61 13.08 2.54
C SER A 109 -0.18 13.60 2.32
N GLU A 110 0.71 13.52 3.33
CA GLU A 110 2.09 13.98 3.24
C GLU A 110 2.85 13.21 2.15
N GLY A 111 2.74 11.88 2.16
CA GLY A 111 3.38 11.04 1.13
C GLY A 111 2.85 11.30 -0.27
N LEU A 112 1.57 11.62 -0.44
CA LEU A 112 1.03 12.05 -1.73
C LEU A 112 1.64 13.41 -2.15
N SER A 113 1.68 14.37 -1.25
CA SER A 113 2.23 15.71 -1.50
C SER A 113 3.70 15.65 -1.92
N GLU A 114 4.48 14.78 -1.28
CA GLU A 114 5.88 14.53 -1.65
C GLU A 114 5.99 13.80 -2.98
N PHE A 115 5.24 12.71 -3.18
CA PHE A 115 5.22 11.95 -4.43
C PHE A 115 4.96 12.84 -5.65
N LEU A 116 3.99 13.76 -5.56
CA LEU A 116 3.62 14.66 -6.66
C LEU A 116 4.69 15.72 -7.02
N LYS A 117 5.68 15.95 -6.14
CA LYS A 117 6.75 16.96 -6.39
C LYS A 117 7.96 16.38 -7.10
N GLN A 118 8.15 15.07 -7.02
CA GLN A 118 9.35 14.38 -7.48
C GLN A 118 9.13 13.77 -8.86
N GLU A 119 10.23 13.56 -9.58
CA GLU A 119 10.28 12.70 -10.76
C GLU A 119 10.64 11.29 -10.30
N HIS A 120 10.02 10.28 -10.91
CA HIS A 120 10.17 8.90 -10.51
C HIS A 120 10.71 8.08 -11.67
N THR A 121 11.73 7.28 -11.39
CA THR A 121 12.27 6.31 -12.34
C THR A 121 11.61 4.97 -12.10
N PHE A 122 10.98 4.43 -13.14
CA PHE A 122 10.39 3.09 -13.15
C PHE A 122 11.25 2.20 -14.03
N ARG A 123 11.50 0.97 -13.57
CA ARG A 123 12.16 -0.06 -14.35
C ARG A 123 11.18 -1.16 -14.70
N TRP A 124 11.23 -1.65 -15.93
CA TRP A 124 10.40 -2.74 -16.42
C TRP A 124 11.26 -3.74 -17.18
N GLU A 125 11.03 -5.02 -16.92
CA GLU A 125 11.64 -6.14 -17.63
C GLU A 125 10.48 -7.01 -18.16
N GLY A 126 10.28 -6.99 -19.48
CA GLY A 126 9.25 -7.74 -20.19
C GLY A 126 9.77 -9.07 -20.71
N CYS A 127 8.92 -10.08 -20.71
CA CYS A 127 9.18 -11.39 -21.29
C CYS A 127 7.91 -11.93 -21.95
N SER A 128 8.03 -12.40 -23.19
CA SER A 128 6.95 -13.06 -23.93
C SER A 128 7.52 -14.16 -24.84
N VAL A 129 6.66 -15.06 -25.28
CA VAL A 129 7.05 -16.16 -26.19
C VAL A 129 6.17 -16.09 -27.43
N TRP A 130 6.81 -15.92 -28.59
CA TRP A 130 6.17 -16.12 -29.87
C TRP A 130 6.13 -17.60 -30.23
N ASP A 131 5.00 -18.12 -30.70
CA ASP A 131 4.81 -19.55 -30.99
C ASP A 131 3.99 -19.79 -32.27
N ALA A 132 4.67 -20.12 -33.37
CA ALA A 132 4.03 -20.47 -34.64
C ALA A 132 3.61 -21.96 -34.73
N GLY A 133 3.62 -22.70 -33.62
CA GLY A 133 3.25 -24.11 -33.51
C GLY A 133 4.33 -25.09 -34.00
N ASN A 134 5.19 -24.69 -34.93
CA ASN A 134 6.36 -25.46 -35.39
C ASN A 134 7.69 -25.03 -34.73
N GLY A 135 7.67 -23.95 -33.94
CA GLY A 135 8.80 -23.44 -33.19
C GLY A 135 8.41 -22.23 -32.34
N THR A 136 9.32 -21.81 -31.46
CA THR A 136 9.15 -20.65 -30.57
C THR A 136 10.30 -19.68 -30.68
N VAL A 137 10.07 -18.45 -30.23
CA VAL A 137 11.11 -17.46 -29.95
C VAL A 137 10.79 -16.84 -28.59
N ASP A 138 11.76 -16.86 -27.68
CA ASP A 138 11.67 -16.15 -26.41
C ASP A 138 12.12 -14.70 -26.63
N CYS A 139 11.25 -13.75 -26.27
CA CYS A 139 11.42 -12.32 -26.50
C CYS A 139 11.56 -11.59 -25.16
N TYR A 140 12.49 -10.65 -25.07
CA TYR A 140 12.79 -9.91 -23.84
C TYR A 140 12.93 -8.42 -24.12
N TYR A 141 12.52 -7.61 -23.16
CA TYR A 141 12.68 -6.15 -23.21
C TYR A 141 13.09 -5.61 -21.84
N ASP A 142 14.08 -4.72 -21.78
CA ASP A 142 14.46 -4.00 -20.55
C ASP A 142 14.30 -2.50 -20.80
N ALA A 143 13.66 -1.80 -19.86
CA ALA A 143 13.39 -0.38 -19.99
C ALA A 143 13.51 0.39 -18.67
N ASP A 144 14.08 1.60 -18.78
CA ASP A 144 14.07 2.64 -17.76
C ASP A 144 13.23 3.84 -18.23
N MET A 145 12.26 4.22 -17.40
CA MET A 145 11.30 5.28 -17.71
C MET A 145 11.32 6.32 -16.60
N VAL A 146 11.50 7.60 -16.94
CA VAL A 146 11.40 8.70 -15.99
C VAL A 146 10.08 9.41 -16.22
N LEU A 147 9.19 9.35 -15.22
CA LEU A 147 7.85 9.92 -15.28
C LEU A 147 7.66 10.96 -14.18
N LYS A 148 6.95 12.05 -14.53
CA LYS A 148 6.58 13.11 -13.59
C LYS A 148 5.08 13.08 -13.32
N PRO A 149 4.63 12.76 -12.10
CA PRO A 149 3.21 12.79 -11.77
C PRO A 149 2.67 14.22 -11.89
N THR A 150 1.42 14.31 -12.32
CA THR A 150 0.62 15.54 -12.29
C THR A 150 -0.42 15.44 -11.17
N LYS A 151 -1.18 16.52 -10.94
CA LYS A 151 -2.29 16.50 -9.98
C LYS A 151 -3.34 15.44 -10.28
N GLU A 152 -3.45 14.98 -11.52
CA GLU A 152 -4.41 13.94 -11.91
C GLU A 152 -3.96 12.53 -11.46
N ALA A 153 -2.66 12.29 -11.27
CA ALA A 153 -2.18 11.06 -10.65
C ALA A 153 -2.74 10.90 -9.23
N GLY A 154 -2.90 11.99 -8.48
CA GLY A 154 -3.55 11.96 -7.16
C GLY A 154 -5.04 11.57 -7.19
N LYS A 155 -5.65 11.43 -8.37
CA LYS A 155 -7.10 11.26 -8.53
C LYS A 155 -7.51 9.93 -9.17
N THR A 156 -6.58 9.05 -9.48
CA THR A 156 -6.89 7.71 -9.99
C THR A 156 -7.69 6.93 -8.94
N ASP A 157 -8.65 6.11 -9.38
CA ASP A 157 -9.58 5.44 -8.46
C ASP A 157 -8.86 4.46 -7.52
N GLY A 158 -7.82 3.79 -8.02
CA GLY A 158 -6.98 2.90 -7.22
C GLY A 158 -6.25 3.64 -6.09
N LEU A 159 -5.59 4.76 -6.40
CA LEU A 159 -4.87 5.56 -5.41
C LEU A 159 -5.84 6.22 -4.41
N LYS A 160 -6.96 6.77 -4.89
CA LYS A 160 -8.01 7.31 -4.01
C LYS A 160 -8.52 6.25 -3.03
N SER A 161 -8.76 5.02 -3.49
CA SER A 161 -9.19 3.94 -2.60
C SER A 161 -8.11 3.57 -1.59
N MET A 162 -6.82 3.65 -1.95
CA MET A 162 -5.72 3.37 -1.05
C MET A 162 -5.60 4.46 0.03
N LEU A 163 -5.61 5.73 -0.36
CA LEU A 163 -5.54 6.89 0.54
C LEU A 163 -6.76 7.00 1.46
N LYS A 164 -7.94 6.63 0.98
CA LYS A 164 -9.15 6.59 1.82
C LYS A 164 -9.03 5.57 2.95
N LYS A 165 -8.38 4.43 2.71
CA LYS A 165 -8.15 3.40 3.74
C LYS A 165 -7.05 3.82 4.70
N ASN A 166 -5.97 4.40 4.17
CA ASN A 166 -4.87 4.91 4.97
C ASN A 166 -4.40 6.26 4.40
N PRO A 167 -4.69 7.39 5.06
CA PRO A 167 -4.21 8.71 4.62
C PRO A 167 -2.70 8.90 4.81
N PHE A 168 -2.03 8.04 5.57
CA PHE A 168 -0.59 8.11 5.86
C PHE A 168 0.25 7.26 4.90
N VAL A 169 -0.28 6.97 3.70
CA VAL A 169 0.48 6.22 2.69
C VAL A 169 1.75 7.00 2.33
N THR A 170 2.88 6.32 2.38
CA THR A 170 4.21 6.88 2.08
C THR A 170 4.43 7.06 0.57
N THR A 171 5.36 7.94 0.22
CA THR A 171 5.83 8.13 -1.17
C THR A 171 6.23 6.81 -1.84
N ASP A 172 6.97 5.94 -1.14
CA ASP A 172 7.40 4.61 -1.62
C ASP A 172 6.22 3.67 -1.91
N ALA A 173 5.17 3.69 -1.07
CA ALA A 173 4.00 2.86 -1.29
C ALA A 173 3.16 3.35 -2.49
N ILE A 174 3.09 4.67 -2.72
CA ILE A 174 2.45 5.24 -3.91
C ILE A 174 3.28 4.92 -5.16
N TYR A 175 4.60 5.01 -5.09
CA TYR A 175 5.51 4.61 -6.15
C TYR A 175 5.27 3.14 -6.55
N LYS A 176 5.30 2.22 -5.58
CA LYS A 176 5.06 0.78 -5.82
C LYS A 176 3.68 0.48 -6.39
N PHE A 177 2.66 1.24 -6.01
CA PHE A 177 1.33 1.13 -6.60
C PHE A 177 1.37 1.42 -8.11
N TYR A 178 2.02 2.52 -8.51
CA TYR A 178 2.12 2.89 -9.92
C TYR A 178 3.08 2.01 -10.72
N GLU A 179 4.20 1.61 -10.12
CA GLU A 179 5.15 0.67 -10.71
C GLU A 179 4.43 -0.63 -11.10
N LYS A 180 3.63 -1.18 -10.18
CA LYS A 180 2.86 -2.39 -10.46
C LYS A 180 1.84 -2.21 -11.58
N GLU A 181 1.13 -1.08 -11.61
CA GLU A 181 0.12 -0.80 -12.65
C GLU A 181 0.78 -0.54 -14.01
N LEU A 182 1.96 0.06 -14.05
CA LEU A 182 2.73 0.28 -15.28
C LEU A 182 3.30 -1.03 -15.81
N CYS A 183 3.98 -1.83 -14.98
CA CYS A 183 4.54 -3.12 -15.40
C CYS A 183 3.43 -4.03 -15.94
N LYS A 184 2.31 -4.15 -15.24
CA LYS A 184 1.18 -4.97 -15.71
C LYS A 184 0.64 -4.51 -17.07
N TYR A 185 0.63 -3.20 -17.33
CA TYR A 185 0.21 -2.67 -18.62
C TYR A 185 1.23 -3.03 -19.71
N LEU A 186 2.52 -2.78 -19.47
CA LEU A 186 3.57 -3.06 -20.44
C LEU A 186 3.74 -4.56 -20.70
N ASP A 187 3.57 -5.42 -19.70
CA ASP A 187 3.56 -6.88 -19.87
C ASP A 187 2.50 -7.30 -20.90
N HIS A 188 1.31 -6.70 -20.82
CA HIS A 188 0.22 -6.99 -21.74
C HIS A 188 0.50 -6.48 -23.16
N GLU A 189 0.90 -5.21 -23.31
CA GLU A 189 1.21 -4.64 -24.63
C GLU A 189 2.37 -5.40 -25.30
N PHE A 190 3.38 -5.80 -24.53
CA PHE A 190 4.51 -6.57 -25.05
C PHE A 190 4.11 -8.00 -25.44
N GLU A 191 3.25 -8.65 -24.66
CA GLU A 191 2.67 -9.95 -25.01
C GLU A 191 1.88 -9.87 -26.31
N GLU A 192 0.99 -8.87 -26.45
CA GLU A 192 0.22 -8.66 -27.67
C GLU A 192 1.13 -8.39 -28.87
N TYR A 193 2.14 -7.53 -28.72
CA TYR A 193 3.12 -7.25 -29.76
C TYR A 193 3.84 -8.53 -30.22
N CYS A 194 4.37 -9.31 -29.27
CA CYS A 194 5.13 -10.51 -29.58
C CYS A 194 4.28 -11.63 -30.19
N THR A 195 2.96 -11.62 -30.00
CA THR A 195 2.06 -12.72 -30.42
C THR A 195 1.09 -12.33 -31.53
N CYS A 196 1.17 -11.10 -32.05
CA CYS A 196 0.19 -10.59 -33.01
C CYS A 196 0.21 -11.24 -34.41
N ASP A 197 1.34 -11.84 -34.82
CA ASP A 197 1.52 -12.47 -36.13
C ASP A 197 1.93 -13.94 -35.96
N ASP A 198 1.19 -14.89 -36.52
CA ASP A 198 1.49 -16.33 -36.40
C ASP A 198 2.56 -16.84 -37.39
N TYR A 199 2.99 -16.00 -38.34
CA TYR A 199 3.83 -16.37 -39.47
C TYR A 199 5.24 -15.79 -39.40
N TYR A 200 5.40 -14.62 -38.81
CA TYR A 200 6.69 -13.94 -38.68
C TYR A 200 7.07 -13.72 -37.21
N GLN A 201 8.35 -13.94 -36.91
CA GLN A 201 8.91 -13.64 -35.61
C GLN A 201 8.87 -12.13 -35.37
N PRO A 202 8.59 -11.68 -34.13
CA PRO A 202 8.64 -10.26 -33.81
C PRO A 202 10.08 -9.74 -33.89
N VAL A 203 10.24 -8.49 -34.30
CA VAL A 203 11.52 -7.78 -34.21
C VAL A 203 11.50 -7.03 -32.89
N VAL A 204 12.05 -7.63 -31.82
CA VAL A 204 11.81 -7.17 -30.45
C VAL A 204 12.30 -5.74 -30.22
N GLU A 205 13.34 -5.30 -30.94
CA GLU A 205 13.86 -3.94 -30.93
C GLU A 205 12.86 -2.89 -31.46
N ASP A 206 11.87 -3.31 -32.27
CA ASP A 206 10.84 -2.44 -32.85
C ASP A 206 9.62 -2.24 -31.93
N PHE A 207 9.62 -2.80 -30.70
CA PHE A 207 8.55 -2.56 -29.74
C PHE A 207 8.44 -1.06 -29.40
N GLU A 208 7.27 -0.46 -29.65
CA GLU A 208 7.04 0.99 -29.52
C GLU A 208 6.85 1.44 -28.05
N LEU A 209 7.79 1.12 -27.15
CA LEU A 209 7.71 1.45 -25.72
C LEU A 209 7.28 2.90 -25.44
N GLU A 210 7.84 3.88 -26.16
CA GLU A 210 7.52 5.29 -25.93
C GLU A 210 6.05 5.61 -26.22
N TYR A 211 5.43 4.94 -27.21
CA TYR A 211 4.01 5.08 -27.52
C TYR A 211 3.15 4.58 -26.36
N ASP A 212 3.45 3.37 -25.87
CA ASP A 212 2.70 2.71 -24.81
C ASP A 212 2.83 3.44 -23.47
N VAL A 213 4.05 3.84 -23.12
CA VAL A 213 4.29 4.62 -21.90
C VAL A 213 3.57 5.97 -21.95
N LYS A 214 3.53 6.65 -23.11
CA LYS A 214 2.75 7.89 -23.28
C LYS A 214 1.25 7.65 -23.12
N ALA A 215 0.72 6.56 -23.67
CA ALA A 215 -0.69 6.21 -23.54
C ALA A 215 -1.06 5.94 -22.07
N TRP A 216 -0.27 5.13 -21.37
CA TRP A 216 -0.44 4.85 -19.94
C TRP A 216 -0.29 6.12 -19.09
N ALA A 217 0.74 6.93 -19.34
CA ALA A 217 1.01 8.15 -18.59
C ALA A 217 -0.14 9.14 -18.72
N LYS A 218 -0.68 9.33 -19.93
CA LYS A 218 -1.84 10.20 -20.15
C LYS A 218 -3.07 9.75 -19.36
N LYS A 219 -3.33 8.45 -19.31
CA LYS A 219 -4.47 7.87 -18.57
C LYS A 219 -4.30 7.98 -17.06
N ASN A 220 -3.08 7.83 -16.56
CA ASN A 220 -2.77 7.82 -15.13
C ASN A 220 -2.28 9.16 -14.58
N GLY A 221 -2.24 10.20 -15.40
CA GLY A 221 -1.92 11.56 -14.98
C GLY A 221 -0.43 11.81 -14.78
N PHE A 222 0.42 11.28 -15.65
CA PHE A 222 1.87 11.50 -15.68
C PHE A 222 2.30 12.22 -16.97
N ASN A 223 3.40 12.96 -16.87
CA ASN A 223 4.17 13.42 -18.01
C ASN A 223 5.38 12.51 -18.20
N VAL A 224 5.66 12.11 -19.43
CA VAL A 224 6.86 11.35 -19.78
C VAL A 224 8.04 12.32 -19.90
N ILE A 225 9.12 12.07 -19.16
CA ILE A 225 10.36 12.85 -19.25
C ILE A 225 11.37 12.14 -20.15
N SER A 226 11.55 10.84 -19.97
CA SER A 226 12.36 9.99 -20.83
C SER A 226 11.89 8.55 -20.81
N CYS A 227 12.10 7.83 -21.91
CA CYS A 227 11.94 6.38 -22.00
C CYS A 227 13.12 5.85 -22.78
N ASN A 228 13.89 4.94 -22.17
CA ASN A 228 14.95 4.21 -22.84
C ASN A 228 14.68 2.74 -22.62
N GLY A 229 14.79 1.94 -23.66
CA GLY A 229 14.72 0.50 -23.54
C GLY A 229 15.32 -0.18 -24.76
N ASP A 230 15.56 -1.47 -24.60
CA ASP A 230 16.19 -2.29 -25.61
C ASP A 230 15.58 -3.69 -25.60
N GLY A 231 15.40 -4.22 -26.81
CA GLY A 231 14.80 -5.52 -27.07
C GLY A 231 15.86 -6.56 -27.42
N ARG A 232 15.58 -7.83 -27.12
CA ARG A 232 16.37 -8.96 -27.65
C ARG A 232 15.52 -10.22 -27.75
N ASP A 233 15.95 -11.14 -28.61
CA ASP A 233 15.42 -12.49 -28.69
C ASP A 233 16.53 -13.55 -28.59
N ASP A 234 16.16 -14.78 -28.20
CA ASP A 234 17.08 -15.92 -28.11
C ASP A 234 17.20 -16.69 -29.45
N GLY A 235 16.56 -16.19 -30.52
CA GLY A 235 16.46 -16.85 -31.81
C GLY A 235 15.41 -17.97 -31.87
N TYR A 236 15.20 -18.49 -33.09
CA TYR A 236 14.18 -19.50 -33.36
C TYR A 236 14.54 -20.89 -32.88
N GLU A 237 13.70 -21.44 -32.00
CA GLU A 237 13.77 -22.82 -31.54
C GLU A 237 12.71 -23.70 -32.22
N PRO A 238 13.09 -24.65 -33.10
CA PRO A 238 12.14 -25.54 -33.73
C PRO A 238 11.56 -26.59 -32.76
N LYS A 239 10.24 -26.77 -32.78
CA LYS A 239 9.55 -27.85 -32.07
C LYS A 239 9.65 -29.14 -32.87
N PHE A 240 10.68 -29.95 -32.62
CA PHE A 240 10.77 -31.27 -33.22
C PHE A 240 9.67 -32.19 -32.66
N ARG A 241 8.63 -32.46 -33.46
CA ARG A 241 7.73 -33.59 -33.19
C ARG A 241 8.52 -34.89 -33.40
N ARG A 242 8.99 -35.51 -32.31
CA ARG A 242 9.38 -36.93 -32.33
C ARG A 242 8.11 -37.76 -32.49
N GLY A 243 7.77 -38.13 -33.72
CA GLY A 243 6.67 -39.08 -33.97
C GLY A 243 6.33 -39.23 -35.45
N TRP A 244 6.91 -40.25 -36.08
CA TRP A 244 6.30 -41.05 -37.13
C TRP A 244 6.32 -42.50 -36.65
#